data_AF-A0A7J3LMR7-F1
#
_entry.id   AF-A0A7J3LMR7-F1
#
_cell.length_a   1.000
_cell.length_b   1.000
_cell.length_c   1.000
_cell.angle_alpha   90.00
_cell.angle_beta   90.00
_cell.angle_gamma   90.00
#
_symmetry.space_group_name_H-M   'P 1'
#
loop_
_entity.id
_entity.type
_entity.pdbx_description
1 polymer ?
#
loop_
_entity_poly.entity_id
_entity_poly.type
_entity_poly.pdbx_seq_one_letter_code
_entity_poly.pdbx_strand_id
1 'polypeptide(L)'
;MAMMKKAFFLTFISVLMISLFIMVFSTNLAVKVPEASDTSWAKVDTIDRFTRDLKSVYLEKALQAASISAFRSMAAYMAANPSKNMSDLSANFTELVLFGTLGGVPQPGMQNNTLANWSRRMENLSYEHLRIKSNLTYGSFKLMQTNPWVVTVQAEFFLRTSKKDVNYRIDETVRVNVSIVGLPDPLFAKHGQSRVVKPTNITNWTIDNALLHLQNGWFRRNTNNSAPSYLMRFSNNLTNSTCCGIESLVNGSVGEYNRSYVDYKFWNGTDDKCVLGWNVDPVFVVPGLSDTAVGGFGNFRLEGEDFKAYTNLTSSSMADNRCYS
;
A
#
# COMPACT_ATOMS: atom_id res chain seq x y z
N MET A 1 -19.26 -74.67 -60.94
CA MET A 1 -20.08 -73.42 -60.93
C MET A 1 -21.07 -73.32 -59.75
N ALA A 2 -21.53 -74.42 -59.15
CA ALA A 2 -22.43 -74.36 -57.98
C ALA A 2 -21.78 -73.87 -56.66
N MET A 3 -20.46 -74.06 -56.47
CA MET A 3 -19.74 -73.55 -55.30
C MET A 3 -19.60 -72.02 -55.27
N MET A 4 -19.41 -71.37 -56.42
CA MET A 4 -19.31 -69.90 -56.50
C MET A 4 -20.60 -69.19 -56.08
N LYS A 5 -21.77 -69.79 -56.34
CA LYS A 5 -23.07 -69.20 -55.95
C LYS A 5 -23.28 -69.18 -54.42
N LYS A 6 -22.73 -70.17 -53.71
CA LYS A 6 -22.81 -70.25 -52.23
C LYS A 6 -21.89 -69.25 -51.56
N ALA A 7 -20.69 -69.04 -52.10
CA ALA A 7 -19.75 -68.04 -51.60
C ALA A 7 -20.29 -66.61 -51.75
N PHE A 8 -20.91 -66.29 -52.89
CA PHE A 8 -21.52 -64.98 -53.14
C PHE A 8 -22.71 -64.69 -52.19
N PHE A 9 -23.51 -65.71 -51.89
CA PHE A 9 -24.64 -65.55 -50.97
C PHE A 9 -24.19 -65.27 -49.53
N LEU A 10 -23.11 -65.92 -49.08
CA LEU A 10 -22.52 -65.69 -47.76
C LEU A 10 -21.92 -64.28 -47.64
N THR A 11 -21.16 -63.82 -48.65
CA THR A 11 -20.59 -62.46 -48.62
C THR A 11 -21.67 -61.38 -48.65
N PHE A 12 -22.75 -61.59 -49.40
CA PHE A 12 -23.89 -60.68 -49.42
C PHE A 12 -24.56 -60.56 -48.04
N ILE A 13 -24.80 -61.69 -47.35
CA ILE A 13 -25.35 -61.69 -45.98
C ILE A 13 -24.41 -61.00 -45.00
N SER A 14 -23.10 -61.24 -45.09
CA SER A 14 -22.11 -60.59 -44.21
C SER A 14 -22.09 -59.07 -44.40
N VAL A 15 -22.12 -58.59 -45.64
CA VAL A 15 -22.17 -57.15 -45.93
C VAL A 15 -23.47 -56.53 -45.42
N LEU A 16 -24.59 -57.22 -45.58
CA LEU A 16 -25.91 -56.76 -45.11
C LEU A 16 -25.98 -56.71 -43.58
N MET A 17 -25.44 -57.71 -42.89
CA MET A 17 -25.30 -57.73 -41.43
C MET A 17 -24.41 -56.59 -40.93
N ILE A 18 -23.24 -56.37 -41.54
CA ILE A 18 -22.34 -55.27 -41.17
C ILE A 18 -23.03 -53.91 -41.38
N SER A 19 -23.75 -53.74 -42.49
CA SER A 19 -24.49 -52.51 -42.77
C SER A 19 -25.62 -52.28 -41.75
N LEU A 20 -26.31 -53.34 -41.32
CA LEU A 20 -27.33 -53.28 -40.27
C LEU A 20 -26.71 -52.89 -38.92
N PHE A 21 -25.56 -53.49 -38.56
CA PHE A 21 -24.83 -53.12 -37.35
C PHE A 21 -24.38 -51.67 -37.40
N ILE A 22 -23.82 -51.20 -38.52
CA ILE A 22 -23.43 -49.79 -38.67
C ILE A 22 -24.65 -48.88 -38.49
N MET A 23 -25.81 -49.24 -39.04
CA MET A 23 -27.04 -48.46 -38.88
C MET A 23 -27.54 -48.42 -37.43
N VAL A 24 -27.55 -49.56 -36.73
CA VAL A 24 -27.96 -49.66 -35.32
C VAL A 24 -26.97 -48.94 -34.39
N PHE A 25 -25.66 -49.02 -34.65
CA PHE A 25 -24.67 -48.30 -33.86
C PHE A 25 -24.63 -46.81 -34.21
N SER A 26 -24.90 -46.42 -35.46
CA SER A 26 -24.99 -45.02 -35.89
C SER A 26 -26.15 -44.29 -35.22
N THR A 27 -27.32 -44.93 -35.08
CA THR A 27 -28.46 -44.33 -34.39
C THR A 27 -28.24 -44.25 -32.88
N ASN A 28 -27.46 -45.17 -32.30
CA ASN A 28 -27.07 -45.14 -30.90
C ASN A 28 -25.89 -44.20 -30.60
N LEU A 29 -25.03 -43.87 -31.58
CA LEU A 29 -23.94 -42.88 -31.44
C LEU A 29 -24.44 -41.44 -31.52
N ALA A 30 -25.68 -41.23 -31.99
CA ALA A 30 -26.45 -40.03 -31.65
C ALA A 30 -26.94 -40.08 -30.18
N VAL A 31 -26.06 -40.50 -29.25
CA VAL A 31 -26.20 -40.08 -27.85
C VAL A 31 -26.12 -38.57 -27.92
N LYS A 32 -27.28 -37.90 -27.87
CA LYS A 32 -27.36 -36.48 -27.60
C LYS A 32 -26.45 -36.27 -26.40
N VAL A 33 -25.29 -35.62 -26.60
CA VAL A 33 -24.56 -35.03 -25.48
C VAL A 33 -25.63 -34.25 -24.75
N PRO A 34 -26.01 -34.66 -23.52
CA PRO A 34 -27.20 -34.11 -22.92
C PRO A 34 -26.95 -32.61 -22.81
N GLU A 35 -27.84 -31.79 -23.38
CA GLU A 35 -27.77 -30.32 -23.31
C GLU A 35 -27.59 -29.85 -21.84
N ALA A 36 -27.99 -30.68 -20.87
CA ALA A 36 -27.75 -30.51 -19.44
C ALA A 36 -26.24 -30.44 -19.05
N SER A 37 -25.37 -31.16 -19.75
CA SER A 37 -23.92 -31.11 -19.54
C SER A 37 -23.35 -29.77 -20.02
N ASP A 38 -23.74 -29.29 -21.21
CA ASP A 38 -23.30 -28.00 -21.75
C ASP A 38 -23.75 -26.82 -20.87
N THR A 39 -24.99 -26.85 -20.36
CA THR A 39 -25.47 -25.78 -19.46
C THR A 39 -24.76 -25.79 -18.10
N SER A 40 -24.31 -26.94 -17.61
CA SER A 40 -23.56 -27.03 -16.35
C SER A 40 -22.12 -26.57 -16.55
N TRP A 41 -21.47 -26.97 -17.64
CA TRP A 41 -20.15 -26.50 -18.03
C TRP A 41 -20.12 -24.98 -18.23
N ALA A 42 -21.11 -24.41 -18.91
CA ALA A 42 -21.20 -22.96 -19.07
C ALA A 42 -21.30 -22.21 -17.74
N LYS A 43 -22.01 -22.76 -16.73
CA LYS A 43 -22.08 -22.16 -15.38
C LYS A 43 -20.73 -22.20 -14.68
N VAL A 44 -20.06 -23.35 -14.73
CA VAL A 44 -18.74 -23.55 -14.13
C VAL A 44 -17.73 -22.60 -14.77
N ASP A 45 -17.68 -22.53 -16.11
CA ASP A 45 -16.81 -21.62 -16.84
C ASP A 45 -17.11 -20.15 -16.53
N THR A 46 -18.39 -19.76 -16.40
CA THR A 46 -18.74 -18.38 -16.00
C THR A 46 -18.23 -18.05 -14.60
N ILE A 47 -18.42 -18.95 -13.62
CA ILE A 47 -17.94 -18.73 -12.25
C ILE A 47 -16.41 -18.69 -12.24
N ASP A 48 -15.73 -19.63 -12.91
CA ASP A 48 -14.27 -19.69 -12.98
C ASP A 48 -13.66 -18.42 -13.58
N ARG A 49 -14.23 -17.92 -14.68
CA ARG A 49 -13.79 -16.65 -15.27
C ARG A 49 -14.01 -15.48 -14.33
N PHE A 50 -15.20 -15.36 -13.74
CA PHE A 50 -15.51 -14.29 -12.79
C PHE A 50 -14.54 -14.29 -11.61
N THR A 51 -14.29 -15.46 -11.02
CA THR A 51 -13.45 -15.58 -9.84
C THR A 51 -11.98 -15.33 -10.17
N ARG A 52 -11.50 -15.82 -11.32
CA ARG A 52 -10.15 -15.56 -11.82
C ARG A 52 -9.92 -14.07 -12.09
N ASP A 53 -10.85 -13.38 -12.72
CA ASP A 53 -10.74 -11.95 -13.01
C ASP A 53 -10.78 -11.13 -11.71
N LEU A 54 -11.69 -11.48 -10.78
CA LEU A 54 -11.76 -10.87 -9.45
C LEU A 54 -10.41 -10.98 -8.73
N LYS A 55 -9.84 -12.18 -8.68
CA LYS A 55 -8.56 -12.47 -8.02
C LYS A 55 -7.39 -11.74 -8.66
N SER A 56 -7.23 -11.85 -9.98
CA SER A 56 -6.02 -11.43 -10.68
C SER A 56 -5.94 -9.93 -10.93
N VAL A 57 -7.07 -9.23 -11.02
CA VAL A 57 -7.07 -7.81 -11.42
C VAL A 57 -7.72 -6.93 -10.37
N TYR A 58 -8.88 -7.32 -9.86
CA TYR A 58 -9.72 -6.38 -9.14
C TYR A 58 -9.41 -6.30 -7.64
N LEU A 59 -9.11 -7.43 -6.97
CA LEU A 59 -8.77 -7.42 -5.54
C LEU A 59 -7.52 -6.58 -5.26
N GLU A 60 -6.49 -6.73 -6.08
CA GLU A 60 -5.25 -5.96 -5.97
C GLU A 60 -5.51 -4.45 -6.10
N LYS A 61 -6.21 -4.04 -7.16
CA LYS A 61 -6.53 -2.62 -7.40
C LYS A 61 -7.42 -2.03 -6.30
N ALA A 62 -8.43 -2.78 -5.85
CA ALA A 62 -9.32 -2.35 -4.79
C ALA A 62 -8.56 -2.16 -3.46
N LEU A 63 -7.72 -3.13 -3.09
CA LEU A 63 -6.88 -3.04 -1.90
C LEU A 63 -5.90 -1.86 -2.00
N GLN A 64 -5.26 -1.67 -3.15
CA GLN A 64 -4.34 -0.54 -3.35
C GLN A 64 -5.04 0.81 -3.22
N ALA A 65 -6.19 1.00 -3.88
CA ALA A 65 -6.94 2.25 -3.84
C ALA A 65 -7.48 2.57 -2.43
N ALA A 66 -8.03 1.57 -1.74
CA ALA A 66 -8.50 1.70 -0.36
C ALA A 66 -7.35 2.01 0.60
N SER A 67 -6.18 1.37 0.41
CA SER A 67 -4.99 1.61 1.23
C SER A 67 -4.45 3.03 1.07
N ILE A 68 -4.36 3.55 -0.16
CA ILE A 68 -3.95 4.94 -0.43
C ILE A 68 -4.89 5.92 0.27
N SER A 69 -6.20 5.69 0.17
CA SER A 69 -7.21 6.53 0.80
C SER A 69 -7.12 6.46 2.33
N ALA A 70 -6.87 5.27 2.88
CA ALA A 70 -6.69 5.06 4.31
C ALA A 70 -5.46 5.82 4.84
N PHE A 71 -4.30 5.73 4.20
CA PHE A 71 -3.11 6.48 4.65
C PHE A 71 -3.31 8.00 4.64
N ARG A 72 -3.98 8.53 3.61
CA ARG A 72 -4.34 9.96 3.56
C ARG A 72 -5.27 10.35 4.71
N SER A 73 -6.28 9.53 4.96
CA SER A 73 -7.27 9.76 6.02
C SER A 73 -6.65 9.67 7.41
N MET A 74 -5.70 8.73 7.62
CA MET A 74 -4.97 8.61 8.87
C MET A 74 -4.11 9.84 9.14
N ALA A 75 -3.39 10.34 8.14
CA ALA A 75 -2.59 11.55 8.30
C ALA A 75 -3.47 12.78 8.58
N ALA A 76 -4.61 12.90 7.88
CA ALA A 76 -5.59 13.95 8.15
C ALA A 76 -6.17 13.86 9.57
N TYR A 77 -6.45 12.64 10.05
CA TYR A 77 -6.89 12.41 11.43
C TYR A 77 -5.85 12.86 12.45
N MET A 78 -4.57 12.54 12.24
CA MET A 78 -3.48 12.99 13.11
C MET A 78 -3.32 14.51 13.10
N ALA A 79 -3.50 15.15 11.95
CA ALA A 79 -3.50 16.62 11.87
C ALA A 79 -4.64 17.26 12.64
N ALA A 80 -5.83 16.67 12.60
CA ALA A 80 -6.98 17.14 13.38
C ALA A 80 -6.87 16.78 14.88
N ASN A 81 -6.04 15.81 15.25
CA ASN A 81 -5.88 15.31 16.63
C ASN A 81 -4.40 15.16 17.03
N PRO A 82 -3.63 16.26 17.15
CA PRO A 82 -2.18 16.21 17.45
C PRO A 82 -1.80 15.41 18.71
N SER A 83 -2.69 15.35 19.70
CA SER A 83 -2.47 14.63 20.97
C SER A 83 -2.66 13.11 20.87
N LYS A 84 -3.23 12.61 19.77
CA LYS A 84 -3.54 11.19 19.57
C LYS A 84 -2.53 10.53 18.63
N ASN A 85 -1.85 9.51 19.14
CA ASN A 85 -1.02 8.62 18.34
C ASN A 85 -1.81 7.38 17.94
N MET A 86 -1.47 6.76 16.81
CA MET A 86 -2.06 5.50 16.39
C MET A 86 -1.27 4.33 17.00
N SER A 87 -1.59 3.99 18.26
CA SER A 87 -0.90 2.92 18.99
C SER A 87 -1.08 1.53 18.35
N ASP A 88 -2.28 1.22 17.87
CA ASP A 88 -2.56 0.03 17.06
C ASP A 88 -2.76 0.41 15.58
N LEU A 89 -1.63 0.56 14.88
CA LEU A 89 -1.63 0.96 13.47
C LEU A 89 -2.41 -0.02 12.59
N SER A 90 -2.28 -1.32 12.86
CA SER A 90 -2.91 -2.37 12.04
C SER A 90 -4.42 -2.39 12.23
N ALA A 91 -4.92 -2.27 13.46
CA ALA A 91 -6.36 -2.22 13.71
C ALA A 91 -6.98 -0.95 13.12
N ASN A 92 -6.37 0.22 13.35
CA ASN A 92 -6.84 1.50 12.79
C ASN A 92 -6.86 1.49 11.26
N PHE A 93 -5.81 0.96 10.64
CA PHE A 93 -5.75 0.81 9.18
C PHE A 93 -6.83 -0.14 8.67
N THR A 94 -7.05 -1.28 9.35
CA THR A 94 -8.07 -2.26 8.98
C THR A 94 -9.46 -1.66 9.04
N GLU A 95 -9.79 -0.93 10.11
CA GLU A 95 -11.08 -0.26 10.28
C GLU A 95 -11.33 0.73 9.14
N LEU A 96 -10.33 1.55 8.82
CA LEU A 96 -10.42 2.50 7.71
C LEU A 96 -10.64 1.82 6.37
N VAL A 97 -9.79 0.84 6.02
CA VAL A 97 -9.86 0.18 4.72
C VAL A 97 -11.20 -0.53 4.53
N LEU A 98 -11.75 -1.13 5.58
CA LEU A 98 -13.03 -1.86 5.52
C LEU A 98 -14.24 -0.92 5.59
N PHE A 99 -14.27 -0.02 6.57
CA PHE A 99 -15.47 0.74 6.94
C PHE A 99 -15.35 2.24 6.71
N GLY A 100 -14.14 2.76 6.50
CA GLY A 100 -13.90 4.19 6.31
C GLY A 100 -14.04 5.00 7.60
N THR A 101 -13.92 4.33 8.75
CA THR A 101 -14.04 4.92 10.08
C THR A 101 -12.75 4.74 10.87
N LEU A 102 -12.55 5.60 11.87
CA LEU A 102 -11.56 5.43 12.94
C LEU A 102 -12.27 5.57 14.29
N GLY A 103 -12.26 4.53 15.10
CA GLY A 103 -13.01 4.48 16.36
C GLY A 103 -14.52 4.69 16.15
N GLY A 104 -15.07 4.18 15.04
CA GLY A 104 -16.46 4.36 14.65
C GLY A 104 -16.81 5.72 14.02
N VAL A 105 -15.85 6.65 13.94
CA VAL A 105 -16.08 7.98 13.35
C VAL A 105 -15.67 7.99 11.87
N PRO A 106 -16.59 8.30 10.93
CA PRO A 106 -16.27 8.39 9.51
C PRO A 106 -15.13 9.37 9.22
N GLN A 107 -14.18 8.97 8.38
CA GLN A 107 -13.03 9.81 8.03
C GLN A 107 -13.18 10.44 6.63
N PRO A 108 -12.77 11.71 6.45
CA PRO A 108 -12.78 12.38 5.14
C PRO A 108 -11.93 11.63 4.10
N GLY A 109 -12.45 11.48 2.87
CA GLY A 109 -11.74 10.83 1.77
C GLY A 109 -11.99 9.32 1.66
N MET A 110 -12.61 8.71 2.68
CA MET A 110 -12.99 7.29 2.66
C MET A 110 -14.39 7.03 2.12
N GLN A 111 -15.21 8.07 1.94
CA GLN A 111 -16.57 7.91 1.43
C GLN A 111 -16.54 7.19 0.09
N ASN A 112 -17.21 6.05 -0.01
CA ASN A 112 -17.23 5.17 -1.20
C ASN A 112 -15.89 4.55 -1.63
N ASN A 113 -14.80 4.75 -0.88
CA ASN A 113 -13.45 4.26 -1.20
C ASN A 113 -12.99 3.13 -0.26
N THR A 114 -13.93 2.40 0.33
CA THR A 114 -13.65 1.28 1.24
C THR A 114 -13.79 -0.05 0.52
N LEU A 115 -13.10 -1.08 1.03
CA LEU A 115 -13.25 -2.44 0.52
C LEU A 115 -14.68 -2.96 0.67
N ALA A 116 -15.36 -2.69 1.79
CA ALA A 116 -16.75 -3.13 1.97
C ALA A 116 -17.71 -2.48 0.96
N ASN A 117 -17.49 -1.22 0.59
CA ASN A 117 -18.28 -0.55 -0.45
C ASN A 117 -17.97 -1.13 -1.83
N TRP A 118 -16.69 -1.39 -2.12
CA TRP A 118 -16.26 -2.01 -3.36
C TRP A 118 -16.80 -3.44 -3.51
N SER A 119 -16.72 -4.28 -2.47
CA SER A 119 -17.23 -5.65 -2.53
C SER A 119 -18.73 -5.69 -2.72
N ARG A 120 -19.50 -4.85 -2.02
CA ARG A 120 -20.95 -4.74 -2.23
C ARG A 120 -21.29 -4.36 -3.67
N ARG A 121 -20.53 -3.44 -4.28
CA ARG A 121 -20.72 -3.09 -5.70
C ARG A 121 -20.43 -4.28 -6.61
N MET A 122 -19.34 -5.01 -6.36
CA MET A 122 -19.02 -6.22 -7.12
C MET A 122 -20.05 -7.33 -6.96
N GLU A 123 -20.60 -7.51 -5.76
CA GLU A 123 -21.66 -8.48 -5.48
C GLU A 123 -22.97 -8.12 -6.20
N ASN A 124 -23.33 -6.84 -6.24
CA ASN A 124 -24.49 -6.39 -6.99
C ASN A 124 -24.29 -6.59 -8.49
N LEU A 125 -23.14 -6.18 -9.04
CA LEU A 125 -22.83 -6.33 -10.47
C LEU A 125 -22.77 -7.80 -10.91
N SER A 126 -22.16 -8.67 -10.10
CA SER A 126 -22.08 -10.11 -10.40
C SER A 126 -23.47 -10.76 -10.39
N TYR A 127 -24.35 -10.33 -9.50
CA TYR A 127 -25.71 -10.82 -9.45
C TYR A 127 -26.57 -10.29 -10.59
N GLU A 128 -26.51 -9.00 -10.89
CA GLU A 128 -27.32 -8.35 -11.92
C GLU A 128 -26.97 -8.87 -13.33
N HIS A 129 -25.68 -8.99 -13.65
CA HIS A 129 -25.23 -9.33 -14.99
C HIS A 129 -24.97 -10.82 -15.20
N LEU A 130 -24.46 -11.53 -14.18
CA LEU A 130 -24.05 -12.94 -14.32
C LEU A 130 -24.94 -13.91 -13.56
N ARG A 131 -25.88 -13.41 -12.75
CA ARG A 131 -26.69 -14.20 -11.81
C ARG A 131 -25.83 -15.04 -10.86
N ILE A 132 -24.65 -14.52 -10.50
CA ILE A 132 -23.76 -15.12 -9.52
C ILE A 132 -24.05 -14.44 -8.18
N LYS A 133 -24.41 -15.21 -7.15
CA LYS A 133 -24.42 -14.70 -5.78
C LYS A 133 -23.01 -14.79 -5.25
N SER A 134 -22.39 -13.68 -4.91
CA SER A 134 -21.08 -13.65 -4.28
C SER A 134 -21.18 -13.08 -2.87
N ASN A 135 -20.29 -13.54 -2.00
CA ASN A 135 -20.07 -12.99 -0.67
C ASN A 135 -18.55 -12.94 -0.47
N LEU A 136 -18.01 -11.74 -0.38
CA LEU A 136 -16.60 -11.50 -0.12
C LEU A 136 -16.43 -11.05 1.34
N THR A 137 -15.72 -11.87 2.11
CA THR A 137 -15.27 -11.50 3.46
C THR A 137 -13.77 -11.34 3.52
N TYR A 138 -13.30 -10.75 4.61
CA TYR A 138 -11.92 -10.35 4.82
C TYR A 138 -11.36 -11.04 6.06
N GLY A 139 -10.10 -11.46 5.98
CA GLY A 139 -9.34 -12.01 7.09
C GLY A 139 -8.42 -10.97 7.71
N SER A 140 -7.17 -11.38 7.97
CA SER A 140 -6.19 -10.49 8.57
C SER A 140 -5.61 -9.48 7.57
N PHE A 141 -5.24 -8.32 8.09
CA PHE A 141 -4.46 -7.30 7.38
C PHE A 141 -3.09 -7.16 8.01
N LYS A 142 -2.06 -7.04 7.18
CA LYS A 142 -0.68 -6.85 7.61
C LYS A 142 -0.04 -5.72 6.82
N LEU A 143 0.51 -4.77 7.56
CA LEU A 143 1.33 -3.69 7.02
C LEU A 143 2.81 -4.04 7.18
N MET A 144 3.58 -3.89 6.11
CA MET A 144 5.02 -4.06 6.13
C MET A 144 5.67 -2.96 5.32
N GLN A 145 6.84 -2.52 5.74
CA GLN A 145 7.65 -1.59 4.96
C GLN A 145 9.04 -2.20 4.83
N THR A 146 9.46 -2.48 3.60
CA THR A 146 10.79 -3.02 3.28
C THR A 146 11.60 -2.03 2.43
N ASN A 147 10.92 -1.05 1.83
CA ASN A 147 11.48 0.02 1.05
C ASN A 147 11.07 1.37 1.67
N PRO A 148 11.95 2.38 1.74
CA PRO A 148 11.61 3.68 2.31
C PRO A 148 10.40 4.35 1.66
N TRP A 149 10.16 4.09 0.37
CA TRP A 149 9.14 4.75 -0.45
C TRP A 149 7.91 3.88 -0.74
N VAL A 150 7.88 2.64 -0.25
CA VAL A 150 6.81 1.68 -0.53
C VAL A 150 6.41 0.93 0.74
N VAL A 151 5.12 0.95 1.04
CA VAL A 151 4.50 0.11 2.05
C VAL A 151 3.80 -1.06 1.36
N THR A 152 4.13 -2.28 1.76
CA THR A 152 3.42 -3.48 1.33
C THR A 152 2.23 -3.72 2.26
N VAL A 153 1.03 -3.78 1.69
CA VAL A 153 -0.21 -4.15 2.38
C VAL A 153 -0.58 -5.55 1.95
N GLN A 154 -0.73 -6.46 2.91
CA GLN A 154 -1.20 -7.82 2.70
C GLN A 154 -2.59 -7.96 3.33
N ALA A 155 -3.53 -8.55 2.60
CA ALA A 155 -4.86 -8.86 3.12
C ALA A 155 -5.32 -10.25 2.67
N GLU A 156 -6.03 -10.93 3.56
CA GLU A 156 -6.69 -12.21 3.28
C GLU A 156 -8.13 -11.98 2.83
N PHE A 157 -8.53 -12.63 1.75
CA PHE A 157 -9.86 -12.55 1.16
C PHE A 157 -10.48 -13.93 1.11
N PHE A 158 -11.74 -14.04 1.53
CA PHE A 158 -12.53 -15.27 1.42
C PHE A 158 -13.74 -14.99 0.56
N LEU A 159 -13.73 -15.52 -0.66
CA LEU A 159 -14.82 -15.39 -1.61
C LEU A 159 -15.64 -16.68 -1.64
N ARG A 160 -16.95 -16.54 -1.43
CA ARG A 160 -17.92 -17.59 -1.70
C ARG A 160 -18.81 -17.16 -2.84
N THR A 161 -18.93 -17.99 -3.87
CA THR A 161 -19.85 -17.73 -4.98
C THR A 161 -20.79 -18.91 -5.20
N SER A 162 -22.01 -18.63 -5.65
CA SER A 162 -22.97 -19.64 -6.04
C SER A 162 -23.81 -19.21 -7.24
N LYS A 163 -24.07 -20.17 -8.13
CA LYS A 163 -24.97 -20.02 -9.28
C LYS A 163 -25.75 -21.31 -9.48
N LYS A 164 -27.01 -21.33 -9.04
CA LYS A 164 -27.86 -22.53 -8.98
C LYS A 164 -27.17 -23.62 -8.15
N ASP A 165 -26.78 -24.74 -8.78
CA ASP A 165 -26.24 -25.93 -8.14
C ASP A 165 -24.69 -25.92 -8.06
N VAL A 166 -24.05 -24.88 -8.58
CA VAL A 166 -22.59 -24.72 -8.56
C VAL A 166 -22.20 -23.77 -7.44
N ASN A 167 -21.35 -24.25 -6.52
CA ASN A 167 -20.77 -23.47 -5.44
C ASN A 167 -19.25 -23.44 -5.60
N TYR A 168 -18.64 -22.29 -5.34
CA TYR A 168 -17.19 -22.12 -5.44
C TYR A 168 -16.68 -21.32 -4.24
N ARG A 169 -15.52 -21.70 -3.72
CA ARG A 169 -14.85 -21.03 -2.60
C ARG A 169 -13.40 -20.76 -2.96
N ILE A 170 -12.96 -19.54 -2.72
CA ILE A 170 -11.56 -19.12 -2.86
C ILE A 170 -11.14 -18.46 -1.57
N ASP A 171 -9.97 -18.86 -1.10
CA ASP A 171 -9.26 -18.23 -0.01
C ASP A 171 -7.96 -17.69 -0.62
N GLU A 172 -7.79 -16.37 -0.68
CA GLU A 172 -6.66 -15.71 -1.36
C GLU A 172 -5.94 -14.72 -0.44
N THR A 173 -4.61 -14.72 -0.49
CA THR A 173 -3.80 -13.67 0.14
C THR A 173 -3.28 -12.73 -0.93
N VAL A 174 -3.77 -11.49 -0.94
CA VAL A 174 -3.33 -10.47 -1.90
C VAL A 174 -2.32 -9.55 -1.24
N ARG A 175 -1.24 -9.24 -1.96
CA ARG A 175 -0.20 -8.30 -1.54
C ARG A 175 -0.12 -7.16 -2.53
N VAL A 176 -0.29 -5.94 -2.07
CA VAL A 176 -0.12 -4.72 -2.87
C VAL A 176 1.05 -3.91 -2.36
N ASN A 177 1.77 -3.29 -3.30
CA ASN A 177 2.78 -2.29 -3.00
C ASN A 177 2.17 -0.90 -3.17
N VAL A 178 2.11 -0.14 -2.08
CA VAL A 178 1.58 1.23 -2.03
C VAL A 178 2.76 2.19 -1.95
N SER A 179 2.96 2.99 -2.99
CA SER A 179 3.92 4.09 -2.94
C SER A 179 3.46 5.13 -1.94
N ILE A 180 4.35 5.54 -1.04
CA ILE A 180 4.08 6.64 -0.10
C ILE A 180 4.42 8.01 -0.71
N VAL A 181 5.06 8.04 -1.89
CA VAL A 181 5.41 9.28 -2.57
C VAL A 181 4.14 10.05 -2.93
N GLY A 182 4.07 11.32 -2.52
CA GLY A 182 2.90 12.18 -2.66
C GLY A 182 1.84 11.98 -1.57
N LEU A 183 2.02 11.04 -0.64
CA LEU A 183 1.17 10.96 0.56
C LEU A 183 1.65 11.94 1.63
N PRO A 184 0.75 12.44 2.50
CA PRO A 184 1.15 13.27 3.63
C PRO A 184 2.05 12.49 4.60
N ASP A 185 3.04 13.17 5.17
CA ASP A 185 3.86 12.62 6.25
C ASP A 185 3.11 12.70 7.60
N PRO A 186 2.94 11.58 8.32
CA PRO A 186 2.14 11.54 9.54
C PRO A 186 2.72 12.38 10.68
N LEU A 187 4.06 12.47 10.75
CA LEU A 187 4.73 13.24 11.80
C LEU A 187 4.52 14.73 11.57
N PHE A 188 4.73 15.22 10.35
CA PHE A 188 4.43 16.62 10.01
C PHE A 188 2.95 16.94 10.20
N ALA A 189 2.07 16.06 9.74
CA ALA A 189 0.63 16.21 9.89
C ALA A 189 0.24 16.40 11.36
N LYS A 190 0.75 15.54 12.24
CA LYS A 190 0.55 15.63 13.70
C LYS A 190 0.92 17.00 14.27
N HIS A 191 1.97 17.63 13.75
CA HIS A 191 2.40 18.96 14.20
C HIS A 191 1.75 20.12 13.43
N GLY A 192 0.60 19.87 12.79
CA GLY A 192 -0.16 20.89 12.06
C GLY A 192 0.51 21.35 10.77
N GLN A 193 1.52 20.63 10.29
CA GLN A 193 2.24 20.96 9.07
C GLN A 193 1.81 20.05 7.92
N SER A 194 1.45 20.64 6.79
CA SER A 194 1.14 19.88 5.58
C SER A 194 2.42 19.64 4.78
N ARG A 195 2.99 18.44 4.92
CA ARG A 195 4.12 18.00 4.08
C ARG A 195 3.80 16.67 3.42
N VAL A 196 4.11 16.59 2.14
CA VAL A 196 3.98 15.34 1.36
C VAL A 196 5.35 14.71 1.15
N VAL A 197 5.40 13.38 1.16
CA VAL A 197 6.65 12.64 0.96
C VAL A 197 7.10 12.84 -0.49
N LYS A 198 8.26 13.48 -0.67
CA LYS A 198 8.91 13.71 -1.96
C LYS A 198 10.37 13.28 -1.86
N PRO A 199 10.80 12.18 -2.50
CA PRO A 199 12.18 11.73 -2.41
C PRO A 199 13.12 12.75 -3.10
N THR A 200 14.28 12.99 -2.50
CA THR A 200 15.37 13.75 -3.11
C THR A 200 16.19 12.87 -4.05
N ASN A 201 16.70 13.45 -5.12
CA ASN A 201 17.71 12.84 -5.99
C ASN A 201 19.14 13.33 -5.66
N ILE A 202 19.29 14.18 -4.64
CA ILE A 202 20.60 14.67 -4.20
C ILE A 202 21.40 13.51 -3.60
N THR A 203 22.57 13.26 -4.19
CA THR A 203 23.54 12.27 -3.71
C THR A 203 24.76 12.91 -3.07
N ASN A 204 25.15 14.11 -3.50
CA ASN A 204 26.27 14.86 -2.95
C ASN A 204 25.75 15.98 -2.02
N TRP A 205 26.06 15.90 -0.73
CA TRP A 205 25.58 16.85 0.27
C TRP A 205 26.55 18.02 0.43
N THR A 206 26.29 19.10 -0.29
CA THR A 206 26.88 20.43 -0.08
C THR A 206 25.89 21.36 0.63
N ILE A 207 26.31 22.54 1.08
CA ILE A 207 25.41 23.57 1.65
C ILE A 207 24.26 23.87 0.70
N ASP A 208 24.57 24.18 -0.56
CA ASP A 208 23.56 24.57 -1.55
C ASP A 208 22.55 23.45 -1.78
N ASN A 209 23.01 22.19 -1.82
CA ASN A 209 22.13 21.05 -1.96
C ASN A 209 21.29 20.78 -0.69
N ALA A 210 21.85 21.01 0.50
CA ALA A 210 21.09 20.94 1.75
C ALA A 210 20.00 22.02 1.81
N LEU A 211 20.33 23.26 1.44
CA LEU A 211 19.39 24.37 1.31
C LEU A 211 18.30 24.05 0.27
N LEU A 212 18.69 23.52 -0.88
CA LEU A 212 17.74 23.10 -1.91
C LEU A 212 16.81 21.98 -1.40
N HIS A 213 17.34 20.99 -0.69
CA HIS A 213 16.55 19.90 -0.09
C HIS A 213 15.52 20.42 0.92
N LEU A 214 15.95 21.35 1.78
CA LEU A 214 15.14 22.05 2.77
C LEU A 214 14.02 22.87 2.13
N GLN A 215 14.36 23.76 1.20
CA GLN A 215 13.42 24.64 0.50
C GLN A 215 12.35 23.86 -0.28
N ASN A 216 12.71 22.70 -0.84
CA ASN A 216 11.77 21.86 -1.55
C ASN A 216 10.98 20.89 -0.66
N GLY A 217 11.31 20.83 0.64
CA GLY A 217 10.67 19.93 1.59
C GLY A 217 10.84 18.45 1.21
N TRP A 218 11.97 18.09 0.59
CA TRP A 218 12.23 16.71 0.18
C TRP A 218 12.52 15.79 1.37
N PHE A 219 12.53 14.50 1.11
CA PHE A 219 12.90 13.44 2.04
C PHE A 219 14.05 12.66 1.45
N ARG A 220 14.95 12.17 2.29
CA ARG A 220 15.96 11.21 1.85
C ARG A 220 15.78 9.88 2.56
N ARG A 221 16.29 8.84 1.91
CA ARG A 221 16.48 7.55 2.55
C ARG A 221 17.60 7.70 3.57
N ASN A 222 17.33 7.33 4.81
CA ASN A 222 18.38 7.20 5.81
C ASN A 222 19.05 5.82 5.65
N THR A 223 20.30 5.78 5.19
CA THR A 223 21.05 4.53 4.98
C THR A 223 21.66 3.97 6.25
N ASN A 224 21.77 4.78 7.30
CA ASN A 224 22.42 4.43 8.56
C ASN A 224 21.42 3.87 9.58
N ASN A 225 20.18 3.61 9.15
CA ASN A 225 19.08 3.16 10.00
C ASN A 225 18.83 4.06 11.21
N SER A 226 19.12 5.36 11.11
CA SER A 226 18.92 6.31 12.22
C SER A 226 17.58 7.05 12.16
N ALA A 227 16.72 6.76 11.19
CA ALA A 227 15.42 7.42 11.05
C ALA A 227 14.24 6.45 11.18
N PRO A 228 13.07 6.88 11.69
CA PRO A 228 11.86 6.07 11.69
C PRO A 228 11.33 5.87 10.26
N SER A 229 10.64 4.77 10.05
CA SER A 229 9.93 4.52 8.80
C SER A 229 8.62 5.31 8.72
N TYR A 230 8.01 5.36 7.54
CA TYR A 230 6.70 5.98 7.35
C TYR A 230 5.62 5.40 8.29
N LEU A 231 5.61 4.07 8.44
CA LEU A 231 4.67 3.40 9.36
C LEU A 231 4.94 3.75 10.83
N MET A 232 6.20 3.82 11.24
CA MET A 232 6.58 4.16 12.62
C MET A 232 6.19 5.60 13.00
N ARG A 233 6.17 6.52 12.03
CA ARG A 233 5.73 7.91 12.25
C ARG A 233 4.25 8.02 12.66
N PHE A 234 3.36 7.13 12.21
CA PHE A 234 1.95 7.13 12.64
C PHE A 234 1.76 6.79 14.12
N SER A 235 2.61 5.91 14.66
CA SER A 235 2.58 5.54 16.08
C SER A 235 3.44 6.45 16.95
N ASN A 236 4.00 7.52 16.37
CA ASN A 236 4.99 8.38 17.02
C ASN A 236 6.19 7.59 17.57
N ASN A 237 6.52 6.48 16.92
CA ASN A 237 7.71 5.70 17.24
C ASN A 237 8.89 6.32 16.48
N LEU A 238 9.61 7.21 17.15
CA LEU A 238 10.75 7.95 16.60
C LEU A 238 12.06 7.15 16.70
N THR A 239 11.97 5.85 16.99
CA THR A 239 13.15 4.98 17.01
C THR A 239 13.57 4.61 15.59
N ASN A 240 14.78 4.07 15.50
CA ASN A 240 15.44 3.66 14.28
C ASN A 240 14.69 2.54 13.54
N SER A 241 14.36 2.77 12.27
CA SER A 241 13.95 1.69 11.38
C SER A 241 15.16 0.99 10.80
N THR A 242 15.17 -0.35 10.87
CA THR A 242 16.27 -1.18 10.37
C THR A 242 16.36 -1.31 8.85
N CYS A 243 15.33 -0.87 8.11
CA CYS A 243 15.28 -1.03 6.64
C CYS A 243 15.08 0.24 5.83
N CYS A 244 14.27 1.13 6.37
CA CYS A 244 13.38 1.93 5.55
C CYS A 244 13.06 3.26 6.23
N GLY A 245 14.01 3.74 7.03
CA GLY A 245 13.99 5.08 7.61
C GLY A 245 13.95 6.13 6.51
N ILE A 246 13.01 7.06 6.64
CA ILE A 246 12.96 8.28 5.84
C ILE A 246 13.26 9.45 6.76
N GLU A 247 13.92 10.47 6.27
CA GLU A 247 14.19 11.69 7.04
C GLU A 247 13.97 12.93 6.18
N SER A 248 13.52 13.99 6.84
CA SER A 248 13.15 15.25 6.22
C SER A 248 14.25 16.31 6.26
N LEU A 249 15.33 16.03 7.01
CA LEU A 249 16.59 16.76 7.01
C LEU A 249 17.75 15.77 7.00
N VAL A 250 18.89 16.26 6.55
CA VAL A 250 20.13 15.48 6.55
C VAL A 250 20.73 15.55 7.96
N ASN A 251 21.19 14.44 8.49
CA ASN A 251 22.15 14.51 9.59
C ASN A 251 23.50 14.88 8.96
N GLY A 252 24.13 15.96 9.41
CA GLY A 252 25.47 16.33 8.97
C GLY A 252 26.49 15.24 9.29
N SER A 253 27.68 15.33 8.70
CA SER A 253 28.81 14.40 8.90
C SER A 253 29.40 14.43 10.32
N VAL A 254 28.82 15.19 11.24
CA VAL A 254 29.43 15.54 12.53
C VAL A 254 28.59 14.92 13.63
N GLY A 255 29.19 13.94 14.31
CA GLY A 255 28.64 13.26 15.47
C GLY A 255 27.94 11.95 15.13
N GLU A 256 28.36 10.88 15.81
CA GLU A 256 27.76 9.53 15.80
C GLU A 256 26.35 9.52 16.41
N TYR A 257 25.45 10.40 15.94
CA TYR A 257 24.07 10.36 16.38
C TYR A 257 23.38 9.20 15.70
N ASN A 258 23.15 8.14 16.48
CA ASN A 258 22.36 6.99 16.08
C ASN A 258 20.90 7.33 15.78
N ARG A 259 20.44 8.60 15.77
CA ARG A 259 19.03 9.00 15.50
C ARG A 259 18.93 10.23 14.60
N SER A 260 17.84 10.36 13.84
CA SER A 260 17.56 11.50 12.96
C SER A 260 17.26 12.74 13.80
N TYR A 261 17.93 13.85 13.51
CA TYR A 261 17.82 15.09 14.28
C TYR A 261 16.37 15.61 14.33
N VAL A 262 15.69 15.65 13.19
CA VAL A 262 14.31 16.19 13.14
C VAL A 262 13.35 15.31 13.88
N ASP A 263 13.43 14.01 13.60
CA ASP A 263 12.43 13.09 14.09
C ASP A 263 12.61 12.88 15.58
N TYR A 264 13.86 12.85 16.07
CA TYR A 264 14.18 12.55 17.45
C TYR A 264 14.46 13.77 18.34
N LYS A 265 15.20 14.78 17.89
CA LYS A 265 15.54 15.94 18.74
C LYS A 265 14.50 17.05 18.62
N PHE A 266 14.13 17.42 17.39
CA PHE A 266 13.21 18.53 17.13
C PHE A 266 11.78 18.24 17.60
N TRP A 267 11.19 17.12 17.19
CA TRP A 267 9.79 16.82 17.51
C TRP A 267 9.54 16.17 18.87
N ASN A 268 10.56 15.56 19.49
CA ASN A 268 10.43 14.93 20.81
C ASN A 268 10.46 15.96 21.96
N GLY A 269 10.77 17.23 21.66
CA GLY A 269 10.81 18.31 22.65
C GLY A 269 11.88 18.12 23.75
N THR A 270 12.79 17.16 23.59
CA THR A 270 13.85 16.92 24.58
C THR A 270 14.93 18.01 24.56
N ASP A 271 15.04 18.77 23.46
CA ASP A 271 15.96 19.90 23.32
C ASP A 271 15.27 21.28 23.39
N ASP A 272 14.00 21.36 23.85
CA ASP A 272 13.34 22.63 24.20
C ASP A 272 13.95 23.30 25.45
N LYS A 273 15.07 22.76 25.92
CA LYS A 273 15.92 23.37 26.90
C LYS A 273 17.16 23.95 26.21
N CYS A 274 16.94 25.04 25.49
CA CYS A 274 17.76 26.23 25.74
C CYS A 274 17.61 26.59 27.24
N VAL A 275 18.18 25.79 28.16
CA VAL A 275 18.35 26.23 29.53
C VAL A 275 19.39 27.33 29.47
N LEU A 276 18.94 28.58 29.55
CA LEU A 276 19.77 29.72 29.89
C LEU A 276 20.55 29.35 31.16
N GLY A 277 21.81 28.95 31.03
CA GLY A 277 22.68 28.69 32.18
C GLY A 277 23.71 27.56 32.05
N TRP A 278 23.69 26.77 30.98
CA TRP A 278 24.77 25.82 30.69
C TRP A 278 25.35 26.12 29.31
N ASN A 279 26.62 25.80 29.07
CA ASN A 279 27.30 25.94 27.78
C ASN A 279 26.60 25.09 26.70
N VAL A 280 25.44 25.52 26.22
CA VAL A 280 24.75 24.96 25.06
C VAL A 280 25.38 25.58 23.84
N ASP A 281 25.83 24.75 22.90
CA ASP A 281 26.42 25.20 21.65
C ASP A 281 25.47 26.20 20.96
N PRO A 282 26.01 27.28 20.37
CA PRO A 282 25.20 28.27 19.69
C PRO A 282 24.33 27.60 18.62
N VAL A 283 23.04 27.91 18.63
CA VAL A 283 22.09 27.40 17.63
C VAL A 283 22.01 28.40 16.48
N PHE A 284 22.54 28.02 15.33
CA PHE A 284 22.74 28.89 14.18
C PHE A 284 21.47 29.01 13.34
N VAL A 285 21.09 30.25 13.03
CA VAL A 285 20.13 30.54 11.95
C VAL A 285 20.86 30.32 10.64
N VAL A 286 20.33 29.44 9.80
CA VAL A 286 20.87 29.21 8.47
C VAL A 286 20.47 30.37 7.57
N PRO A 287 21.42 31.20 7.09
CA PRO A 287 21.09 32.35 6.24
C PRO A 287 20.38 31.88 4.96
N GLY A 288 19.24 32.51 4.62
CA GLY A 288 18.46 32.17 3.41
C GLY A 288 17.24 31.27 3.64
N LEU A 289 17.03 30.75 4.86
CA LEU A 289 15.76 30.20 5.30
C LEU A 289 15.00 31.31 6.05
N SER A 290 14.14 32.06 5.35
CA SER A 290 13.24 33.01 6.04
C SER A 290 12.14 32.26 6.78
N ASP A 291 11.52 32.90 7.78
CA ASP A 291 10.31 32.37 8.44
C ASP A 291 9.17 32.04 7.46
N THR A 292 9.21 32.68 6.29
CA THR A 292 8.27 32.51 5.18
C THR A 292 8.74 31.49 4.13
N ALA A 293 9.97 30.99 4.20
CA ALA A 293 10.54 30.03 3.26
C ALA A 293 10.00 28.61 3.54
N VAL A 294 8.80 28.39 3.01
CA VAL A 294 8.25 27.11 2.49
C VAL A 294 8.79 25.85 3.18
N GLY A 295 8.14 25.43 4.26
CA GLY A 295 8.42 24.11 4.87
C GLY A 295 8.11 23.95 6.35
N GLY A 296 7.74 25.02 7.05
CA GLY A 296 7.49 24.98 8.50
C GLY A 296 8.77 24.99 9.35
N PHE A 297 9.91 25.34 8.74
CA PHE A 297 11.24 25.40 9.34
C PHE A 297 11.72 26.83 9.62
N GLY A 298 10.83 27.82 9.71
CA GLY A 298 11.23 29.22 9.91
C GLY A 298 12.15 29.44 11.12
N ASN A 299 11.87 28.72 12.20
CA ASN A 299 12.67 28.69 13.42
C ASN A 299 13.66 27.51 13.48
N PHE A 300 13.95 26.86 12.35
CA PHE A 300 14.90 25.76 12.34
C PHE A 300 16.30 26.32 12.59
N ARG A 301 16.87 25.91 13.73
CA ARG A 301 18.22 26.26 14.12
C ARG A 301 19.04 24.99 14.16
N LEU A 302 20.25 25.06 13.63
CA LEU A 302 21.22 23.95 13.68
C LEU A 302 22.12 24.14 14.89
N GLU A 303 22.37 23.07 15.66
CA GLU A 303 23.45 23.08 16.65
C GLU A 303 24.78 23.41 15.98
N GLY A 304 25.73 23.98 16.73
CA GLY A 304 26.98 24.48 16.14
C GLY A 304 27.82 23.43 15.43
N GLU A 305 27.82 22.19 15.90
CA GLU A 305 28.49 21.10 15.21
C GLU A 305 27.80 20.71 13.90
N ASP A 306 26.46 20.67 13.89
CA ASP A 306 25.69 20.44 12.68
C ASP A 306 25.90 21.58 11.68
N PHE A 307 25.80 22.83 12.13
CA PHE A 307 26.03 24.00 11.28
C PHE A 307 27.46 24.03 10.70
N LYS A 308 28.48 23.64 11.48
CA LYS A 308 29.86 23.46 10.97
C LYS A 308 29.94 22.34 9.94
N ALA A 309 29.27 21.20 10.19
CA ALA A 309 29.17 20.09 9.26
C ALA A 309 28.61 20.52 7.90
N TYR A 310 27.57 21.36 7.96
CA TYR A 310 26.92 21.87 6.77
C TYR A 310 27.79 22.89 6.07
N THR A 311 28.33 23.87 6.79
CA THR A 311 28.89 25.08 6.18
C THR A 311 30.35 24.98 5.75
N ASN A 312 31.11 23.94 6.14
CA ASN A 312 32.57 23.89 5.99
C ASN A 312 33.28 25.17 6.50
N LEU A 313 32.60 26.03 7.28
CA LEU A 313 33.14 27.28 7.76
C LEU A 313 34.00 27.00 8.99
N THR A 314 35.24 27.50 8.97
CA THR A 314 36.07 27.55 10.17
C THR A 314 35.45 28.52 11.18
N SER A 315 35.56 28.17 12.46
CA SER A 315 34.91 28.83 13.61
C SER A 315 35.04 30.35 13.69
N SER A 316 35.99 30.96 12.98
CA SER A 316 36.27 32.40 12.99
C SER A 316 35.29 33.27 12.18
N SER A 317 34.41 32.70 11.37
CA SER A 317 33.45 33.45 10.52
C SER A 317 32.01 33.44 11.05
N MET A 318 31.79 32.82 12.20
CA MET A 318 30.47 32.68 12.80
C MET A 318 30.15 33.89 13.67
N ALA A 319 29.23 34.74 13.23
CA ALA A 319 28.63 35.73 14.12
C ALA A 319 27.90 34.97 15.24
N ASP A 320 28.36 35.18 16.47
CA ASP A 320 27.88 34.55 17.70
C ASP A 320 26.46 35.04 18.02
N ASN A 321 25.47 34.54 17.28
CA ASN A 321 24.06 34.77 17.56
C ASN A 321 23.64 33.84 18.69
N ARG A 322 24.15 34.10 19.90
CA ARG A 322 23.58 33.56 21.13
C ARG A 322 22.10 33.93 21.13
N CYS A 323 21.24 33.00 21.55
CA CYS A 323 19.81 33.23 21.66
C CYS A 323 19.54 34.50 22.48
N TYR A 324 19.29 35.61 21.81
CA TYR A 324 18.76 36.83 22.42
C TYR A 324 17.25 36.71 22.43
N SER A 325 16.69 37.00 23.61
CA SER A 325 15.26 36.97 23.96
C SER A 325 14.38 37.73 22.99
#